data_AF-A0A482WY90-F1
#
_entry.id   AF-A0A482WY90-F1
#
_cell.length_a   1.000
_cell.length_b   1.000
_cell.length_c   1.000
_cell.angle_alpha   90.00
_cell.angle_beta   90.00
_cell.angle_gamma   90.00
#
_symmetry.space_group_name_H-M   'P 1'
#
loop_
_entity.id
_entity.type
_entity.pdbx_description
1 polymer ?
#
loop_
_entity_poly.entity_id
_entity_poly.type
_entity_poly.pdbx_seq_one_letter_code
_entity_poly.pdbx_strand_id
1 'polypeptide(L)'
;MNRGDSGRSNARGRRVPTVTFEDIVRVLERAVAEVAAGLTVLATKQTEPSRHATDTAHLNRVLVIALHLSCLFGRLNPGMNSDQREQASRLLYKLVKMNVKGSNGQTPLHIACYAEATLVGRYPACSFPSVNLIKMLLAVGADANARDDAGHTPLHLAGKLQPCSTALAKALLEGGAHLDCVDGSGATFRTYQPDIYHTVQPINYLRLTCLAARAVKQYALDYKASGQLPVTLRAAVDEH
;
A
#
# COMPACT_ATOMS: atom_id res chain seq x y z
N MET A 1 -25.58 -25.94 -17.24
CA MET A 1 -26.39 -24.88 -16.61
C MET A 1 -26.13 -24.88 -15.11
N ASN A 2 -25.34 -23.95 -14.58
CA ASN A 2 -25.14 -23.81 -13.13
C ASN A 2 -25.84 -22.54 -12.66
N ARG A 3 -26.84 -22.72 -11.79
CA ARG A 3 -27.77 -21.68 -11.33
C ARG A 3 -27.02 -20.65 -10.49
N GLY A 4 -27.24 -19.38 -10.82
CA GLY A 4 -26.71 -18.23 -10.11
C GLY A 4 -27.11 -18.24 -8.63
N ASP A 5 -26.15 -17.86 -7.81
CA ASP A 5 -26.27 -17.66 -6.37
C ASP A 5 -27.28 -16.54 -6.11
N SER A 6 -28.55 -16.92 -6.01
CA SER A 6 -29.66 -16.05 -5.68
C SER A 6 -29.49 -15.53 -4.25
N GLY A 7 -29.50 -14.20 -4.11
CA GLY A 7 -29.14 -13.47 -2.89
C GLY A 7 -29.67 -14.04 -1.57
N ARG A 8 -28.79 -14.09 -0.58
CA ARG A 8 -29.11 -14.48 0.80
C ARG A 8 -30.15 -13.53 1.40
N SER A 9 -31.28 -14.08 1.83
CA SER A 9 -32.31 -13.38 2.60
C SER A 9 -31.82 -13.14 4.03
N ASN A 10 -31.79 -11.88 4.48
CA ASN A 10 -31.58 -11.58 5.90
C ASN A 10 -32.80 -11.98 6.74
N ALA A 11 -32.60 -12.17 8.05
CA ALA A 11 -33.62 -12.61 9.03
C ALA A 11 -34.92 -11.77 9.11
N ARG A 12 -35.03 -10.68 8.34
CA ARG A 12 -36.21 -9.79 8.22
C ARG A 12 -36.86 -9.80 6.83
N GLY A 13 -36.56 -10.78 5.96
CA GLY A 13 -37.19 -10.92 4.64
C GLY A 13 -36.82 -9.83 3.61
N ARG A 14 -35.92 -8.89 3.95
CA ARG A 14 -35.41 -7.89 3.01
C ARG A 14 -34.45 -8.56 2.02
N ARG A 15 -34.82 -8.59 0.74
CA ARG A 15 -33.89 -8.91 -0.36
C ARG A 15 -32.94 -7.73 -0.51
N VAL A 16 -31.69 -7.91 -0.12
CA VAL A 16 -30.63 -6.93 -0.39
C VAL A 16 -30.21 -7.13 -1.85
N PRO A 17 -30.22 -6.08 -2.69
CA PRO A 17 -29.74 -6.17 -4.06
C PRO A 17 -28.30 -6.68 -4.10
N THR A 18 -27.97 -7.53 -5.07
CA THR A 18 -26.59 -7.97 -5.29
C THR A 18 -25.79 -6.78 -5.82
N VAL A 19 -24.74 -6.38 -5.10
CA VAL A 19 -23.84 -5.30 -5.52
C VAL A 19 -23.11 -5.74 -6.78
N THR A 20 -23.26 -4.98 -7.87
CA THR A 20 -22.62 -5.28 -9.15
C THR A 20 -21.23 -4.62 -9.25
N PHE A 21 -20.43 -5.04 -10.23
CA PHE A 21 -19.15 -4.39 -10.54
C PHE A 21 -19.34 -2.89 -10.85
N GLU A 22 -20.38 -2.53 -11.62
CA GLU A 22 -20.68 -1.14 -11.96
C GLU A 22 -20.96 -0.29 -10.72
N ASP A 23 -21.66 -0.84 -9.73
CA ASP A 23 -21.96 -0.13 -8.49
C ASP A 23 -20.67 0.19 -7.72
N ILE A 24 -19.76 -0.79 -7.61
CA ILE A 24 -18.47 -0.60 -6.93
C ILE A 24 -17.62 0.44 -7.66
N VAL A 25 -17.56 0.36 -8.98
CA VAL A 25 -16.80 1.31 -9.81
C VAL A 25 -17.33 2.73 -9.65
N ARG A 26 -18.65 2.94 -9.73
CA ARG A 26 -19.25 4.28 -9.60
C ARG A 26 -18.93 4.91 -8.24
N VAL A 27 -18.98 4.12 -7.17
CA VAL A 27 -18.65 4.63 -5.81
C VAL A 27 -17.16 4.87 -5.68
N LEU A 28 -16.31 3.99 -6.23
CA LEU A 28 -14.86 4.19 -6.20
C LEU A 28 -14.42 5.40 -7.02
N GLU A 29 -15.02 5.64 -8.19
CA GLU A 29 -14.77 6.83 -9.01
C GLU A 29 -15.03 8.12 -8.23
N ARG A 30 -16.16 8.17 -7.50
CA ARG A 30 -16.48 9.30 -6.63
C ARG A 30 -15.48 9.42 -5.49
N ALA A 31 -15.10 8.31 -4.85
CA ALA A 31 -14.10 8.33 -3.79
C ALA A 31 -12.74 8.84 -4.27
N VAL A 32 -12.28 8.41 -5.46
CA VAL A 32 -11.03 8.89 -6.08
C VAL A 32 -11.12 10.38 -6.44
N ALA A 33 -12.26 10.84 -6.95
CA ALA A 33 -12.48 12.26 -7.23
C ALA A 33 -12.47 13.11 -5.94
N GLU A 34 -13.06 12.60 -4.87
CA GLU A 34 -13.06 13.26 -3.55
C GLU A 34 -11.65 13.33 -2.95
N VAL A 35 -10.84 12.27 -3.10
CA VAL A 35 -9.42 12.30 -2.71
C VAL A 35 -8.67 13.39 -3.48
N ALA A 36 -8.89 13.50 -4.79
CA ALA A 36 -8.27 14.54 -5.61
C ALA A 36 -8.70 15.95 -5.16
N ALA A 37 -9.99 16.15 -4.90
CA ALA A 37 -10.51 17.43 -4.38
C ALA A 37 -9.89 17.75 -3.00
N GLY A 38 -9.84 16.78 -2.09
CA GLY A 38 -9.21 16.93 -0.77
C GLY A 38 -7.74 17.37 -0.86
N LEU A 39 -6.97 16.80 -1.79
CA LEU A 39 -5.59 17.23 -2.04
C LEU A 39 -5.51 18.68 -2.52
N THR A 40 -6.38 19.11 -3.43
CA THR A 40 -6.39 20.51 -3.90
C THR A 40 -6.73 21.49 -2.78
N VAL A 41 -7.64 21.11 -1.89
CA VAL A 41 -8.02 21.93 -0.72
C VAL A 41 -6.85 22.07 0.25
N LEU A 42 -6.12 20.99 0.53
CA LEU A 42 -4.93 21.02 1.38
C LEU A 42 -3.79 21.83 0.75
N ALA A 43 -3.64 21.80 -0.57
CA ALA A 43 -2.60 22.55 -1.28
C ALA A 43 -2.88 24.07 -1.35
N THR A 44 -4.14 24.48 -1.36
CA THR A 44 -4.55 25.89 -1.54
C THR A 44 -4.73 26.66 -0.24
N LYS A 45 -4.99 25.96 0.87
CA LYS A 45 -5.21 26.60 2.17
C LYS A 45 -3.92 26.67 2.98
N GLN A 46 -3.45 27.88 3.27
CA GLN A 46 -2.64 28.15 4.47
C GLN A 46 -3.58 28.06 5.68
N THR A 47 -3.98 26.85 6.07
CA THR A 47 -5.00 26.65 7.10
C THR A 47 -4.42 26.73 8.50
N GLU A 48 -5.17 27.37 9.40
CA GLU A 48 -5.01 27.28 10.85
C GLU A 48 -4.77 25.81 11.29
N PRO A 49 -3.84 25.54 12.24
CA PRO A 49 -3.38 24.19 12.58
C PRO A 49 -4.51 23.21 12.94
N SER A 50 -5.56 23.69 13.60
CA SER A 50 -6.71 22.89 14.04
C SER A 50 -7.57 22.40 12.87
N ARG A 51 -7.71 23.19 11.80
CA ARG A 51 -8.47 22.84 10.59
C ARG A 51 -7.67 21.94 9.65
N HIS A 52 -6.35 22.10 9.62
CA HIS A 52 -5.48 21.22 8.84
C HIS A 52 -5.56 19.77 9.35
N ALA A 53 -5.56 19.56 10.67
CA ALA A 53 -5.67 18.22 11.25
C ALA A 53 -6.99 17.53 10.89
N THR A 54 -8.12 18.25 10.89
CA THR A 54 -9.42 17.71 10.49
C THR A 54 -9.45 17.35 9.02
N ASP A 55 -8.94 18.21 8.14
CA ASP A 55 -8.94 18.00 6.69
C ASP A 55 -8.07 16.79 6.31
N THR A 56 -6.91 16.63 6.94
CA THR A 56 -6.05 15.44 6.78
C THR A 56 -6.73 14.17 7.29
N ALA A 57 -7.45 14.22 8.42
CA ALA A 57 -8.20 13.08 8.93
C ALA A 57 -9.36 12.69 8.00
N HIS A 58 -10.04 13.67 7.39
CA HIS A 58 -11.06 13.43 6.38
C HIS A 58 -10.46 12.79 5.13
N LEU A 59 -9.36 13.33 4.60
CA LEU A 59 -8.65 12.74 3.46
C LEU A 59 -8.24 11.29 3.74
N ASN A 60 -7.68 11.02 4.91
CA ASN A 60 -7.31 9.67 5.33
C ASN A 60 -8.52 8.72 5.33
N ARG A 61 -9.67 9.15 5.87
CA ARG A 61 -10.90 8.34 5.86
C ARG A 61 -11.37 8.03 4.44
N VAL A 62 -11.38 9.03 3.55
CA VAL A 62 -11.81 8.83 2.15
C VAL A 62 -10.85 7.89 1.42
N LEU A 63 -9.53 8.05 1.63
CA LEU A 63 -8.51 7.16 1.08
C LEU A 63 -8.72 5.71 1.54
N VAL A 64 -8.94 5.50 2.84
CA VAL A 64 -9.18 4.16 3.39
C VAL A 64 -10.48 3.56 2.81
N ILE A 65 -11.55 4.35 2.64
CA ILE A 65 -12.79 3.90 1.97
C ILE A 65 -12.51 3.47 0.53
N ALA A 66 -11.76 4.27 -0.24
CA ALA A 66 -11.38 3.93 -1.62
C ALA A 66 -10.61 2.60 -1.69
N LEU A 67 -9.71 2.34 -0.73
CA LEU A 67 -8.97 1.08 -0.66
C LEU A 67 -9.86 -0.12 -0.28
N HIS A 68 -10.82 0.05 0.63
CA HIS A 68 -11.79 -1.00 0.95
C HIS A 68 -12.66 -1.36 -0.24
N LEU A 69 -13.13 -0.38 -1.01
CA LEU A 69 -13.87 -0.60 -2.25
C LEU A 69 -13.00 -1.30 -3.29
N SER A 70 -11.73 -0.92 -3.40
CA SER A 70 -10.77 -1.55 -4.30
C SER A 70 -10.50 -3.01 -3.95
N CYS A 71 -10.50 -3.38 -2.67
CA CYS A 71 -10.41 -4.77 -2.24
C CYS A 71 -11.57 -5.63 -2.75
N LEU A 72 -12.75 -5.06 -3.00
CA LEU A 72 -13.88 -5.81 -3.55
C LEU A 72 -13.58 -6.31 -4.97
N PHE A 73 -12.80 -5.58 -5.76
CA PHE A 73 -12.34 -6.08 -7.07
C PHE A 73 -11.51 -7.35 -6.93
N GLY A 74 -10.67 -7.43 -5.89
CA GLY A 74 -9.89 -8.64 -5.60
C GLY A 74 -10.75 -9.86 -5.27
N ARG A 75 -11.97 -9.68 -4.77
CA ARG A 75 -12.95 -10.76 -4.53
C ARG A 75 -13.76 -11.10 -5.78
N LEU A 76 -14.00 -10.13 -6.65
CA LEU A 76 -14.68 -10.31 -7.93
C LEU A 76 -13.76 -10.84 -9.03
N ASN A 77 -12.44 -10.83 -8.82
CA ASN A 77 -11.41 -11.15 -9.80
C ASN A 77 -11.62 -12.45 -10.60
N PRO A 78 -12.09 -13.59 -10.05
CA PRO A 78 -12.34 -14.78 -10.89
C PRO A 78 -13.50 -14.61 -11.90
N GLY A 79 -14.36 -13.60 -11.73
CA GLY A 79 -15.46 -13.28 -12.64
C GLY A 79 -15.27 -12.03 -13.49
N MET A 80 -14.14 -11.33 -13.37
CA MET A 80 -13.91 -10.09 -14.11
C MET A 80 -13.42 -10.35 -15.54
N ASN A 81 -14.10 -9.75 -16.51
CA ASN A 81 -13.61 -9.73 -17.90
C ASN A 81 -12.38 -8.81 -18.04
N SER A 82 -11.78 -8.76 -19.24
CA SER A 82 -10.58 -7.94 -19.48
C SER A 82 -10.85 -6.45 -19.26
N ASP A 83 -11.98 -5.95 -19.76
CA ASP A 83 -12.36 -4.53 -19.69
C ASP A 83 -12.57 -4.06 -18.25
N GLN A 84 -13.22 -4.89 -17.43
CA GLN A 84 -13.44 -4.62 -16.01
C GLN A 84 -12.11 -4.57 -15.24
N ARG A 85 -11.16 -5.45 -15.59
CA ARG A 85 -9.81 -5.43 -15.00
C ARG A 85 -9.06 -4.17 -15.39
N GLU A 86 -9.12 -3.78 -16.65
CA GLU A 86 -8.51 -2.54 -17.11
C GLU A 86 -9.13 -1.31 -16.43
N GLN A 87 -10.46 -1.27 -16.30
CA GLN A 87 -11.16 -0.17 -15.63
C GLN A 87 -10.76 -0.06 -14.15
N ALA A 88 -10.69 -1.18 -13.43
CA ALA A 88 -10.23 -1.22 -12.05
C ALA A 88 -8.78 -0.75 -11.93
N SER A 89 -7.88 -1.25 -12.78
CA SER A 89 -6.47 -0.83 -12.83
C SER A 89 -6.32 0.65 -13.15
N ARG A 90 -7.14 1.21 -14.03
CA ARG A 90 -7.12 2.65 -14.36
C ARG A 90 -7.49 3.52 -13.16
N LEU A 91 -8.46 3.11 -12.35
CA LEU A 91 -8.85 3.85 -11.14
C LEU A 91 -7.77 3.78 -10.07
N LEU A 92 -7.19 2.60 -9.87
CA LEU A 92 -6.06 2.42 -8.95
C LEU A 92 -4.83 3.21 -9.40
N TYR A 93 -4.52 3.20 -10.70
CA TYR A 93 -3.44 4.00 -11.27
C TYR A 93 -3.64 5.50 -11.01
N LYS A 94 -4.85 6.02 -11.21
CA LYS A 94 -5.17 7.42 -10.90
C LYS A 94 -4.89 7.74 -9.43
N LEU A 95 -5.35 6.86 -8.52
CA LEU A 95 -5.13 7.03 -7.08
C LEU A 95 -3.64 7.03 -6.72
N VAL A 96 -2.87 6.08 -7.26
CA VAL A 96 -1.42 5.95 -7.02
C VAL A 96 -0.67 7.16 -7.59
N LYS A 97 -1.01 7.60 -8.81
CA LYS A 97 -0.37 8.74 -9.48
C LYS A 97 -0.55 10.06 -8.71
N MET A 98 -1.63 10.21 -7.95
CA MET A 98 -1.85 11.39 -7.11
C MET A 98 -0.88 11.47 -5.92
N ASN A 99 -0.10 10.41 -5.64
CA ASN A 99 0.83 10.32 -4.53
C ASN A 99 0.20 10.74 -3.19
N VAL A 100 -1.04 10.29 -2.97
CA VAL A 100 -1.82 10.63 -1.79
C VAL A 100 -1.14 10.02 -0.57
N LYS A 101 -0.96 10.83 0.47
CA LYS A 101 -0.52 10.38 1.78
C LYS A 101 -1.68 10.45 2.76
N GLY A 102 -1.93 9.34 3.45
CA GLY A 102 -2.85 9.27 4.58
C GLY A 102 -2.23 9.89 5.83
N SER A 103 -2.75 9.50 6.98
CA SER A 103 -2.16 9.85 8.27
C SER A 103 -0.73 9.28 8.37
N ASN A 104 0.17 10.02 9.03
CA ASN A 104 1.58 9.64 9.22
C ASN A 104 2.35 9.42 7.90
N GLY A 105 1.96 10.10 6.82
CA GLY A 105 2.67 10.01 5.54
C GLY A 105 2.44 8.71 4.77
N GLN A 106 1.51 7.87 5.22
CA GLN A 106 1.29 6.54 4.65
C GLN A 106 0.74 6.60 3.23
N THR A 107 1.44 5.99 2.28
CA THR A 107 0.91 5.79 0.92
C THR A 107 -0.20 4.73 0.90
N PRO A 108 -0.98 4.62 -0.19
CA PRO A 108 -2.04 3.60 -0.28
C PRO A 108 -1.50 2.17 -0.08
N LEU A 109 -0.23 1.93 -0.45
CA LEU A 109 0.43 0.65 -0.26
C LEU A 109 0.78 0.36 1.20
N HIS A 110 1.16 1.36 2.00
CA HIS A 110 1.34 1.21 3.46
C HIS A 110 0.04 0.79 4.13
N ILE A 111 -1.05 1.49 3.82
CA ILE A 111 -2.38 1.22 4.39
C ILE A 111 -2.83 -0.19 3.99
N ALA A 112 -2.55 -0.62 2.76
CA ALA A 112 -2.88 -1.98 2.30
C ALA A 112 -2.14 -3.09 3.07
N CYS A 113 -0.98 -2.79 3.68
CA CYS A 113 -0.15 -3.71 4.45
C CYS A 113 -0.43 -3.67 5.96
N TYR A 114 -1.18 -2.70 6.49
CA TYR A 114 -1.29 -2.47 7.93
C TYR A 114 -2.74 -2.53 8.42
N ALA A 115 -3.04 -3.47 9.31
CA ALA A 115 -4.39 -3.73 9.77
C ALA A 115 -4.97 -2.58 10.62
N GLU A 116 -4.15 -1.95 11.48
CA GLU A 116 -4.65 -1.01 12.50
C GLU A 116 -5.03 0.36 11.92
N ALA A 117 -4.48 0.76 10.77
CA ALA A 117 -4.84 2.02 10.11
C ALA A 117 -6.22 2.00 9.43
N THR A 118 -6.91 0.85 9.40
CA THR A 118 -8.06 0.61 8.50
C THR A 118 -9.41 0.44 9.20
N LEU A 119 -9.53 0.77 10.48
CA LEU A 119 -10.81 0.73 11.23
C LEU A 119 -11.82 1.77 10.70
N VAL A 120 -12.47 1.48 9.57
CA VAL A 120 -13.63 2.21 9.05
C VAL A 120 -14.89 1.70 9.76
N GLY A 121 -14.99 1.93 11.06
CA GLY A 121 -16.19 1.63 11.85
C GLY A 121 -16.66 0.16 11.79
N ARG A 122 -17.99 -0.05 11.94
CA ARG A 122 -18.62 -1.37 12.17
C ARG A 122 -18.80 -2.25 10.92
N TYR A 123 -18.15 -1.96 9.80
CA TYR A 123 -18.29 -2.74 8.57
C TYR A 123 -16.94 -3.14 7.99
N PRO A 124 -16.37 -4.30 8.40
CA PRO A 124 -15.19 -4.85 7.76
C PRO A 124 -15.61 -5.48 6.43
N ALA A 125 -15.90 -4.65 5.42
CA ALA A 125 -16.18 -5.14 4.07
C ALA A 125 -14.99 -5.96 3.56
N CYS A 126 -13.77 -5.55 3.91
CA CYS A 126 -12.53 -6.28 3.66
C CYS A 126 -11.64 -6.27 4.92
N SER A 127 -10.78 -7.29 5.04
CA SER A 127 -9.75 -7.35 6.06
C SER A 127 -8.41 -6.92 5.45
N PHE A 128 -7.65 -6.12 6.18
CA PHE A 128 -6.27 -5.79 5.87
C PHE A 128 -5.34 -6.62 6.77
N PRO A 129 -4.18 -7.06 6.27
CA PRO A 129 -3.61 -6.81 4.94
C PRO A 129 -4.29 -7.60 3.81
N SER A 130 -4.37 -6.99 2.62
CA SER A 130 -4.99 -7.62 1.43
C SER A 130 -3.94 -7.86 0.33
N VAL A 131 -3.48 -9.12 0.22
CA VAL A 131 -2.45 -9.51 -0.78
C VAL A 131 -2.91 -9.20 -2.21
N ASN A 132 -4.19 -9.39 -2.53
CA ASN A 132 -4.73 -9.10 -3.86
C ASN A 132 -4.68 -7.59 -4.16
N LEU A 133 -5.07 -6.75 -3.21
CA LEU A 133 -5.00 -5.30 -3.38
C LEU A 133 -3.55 -4.83 -3.54
N ILE A 134 -2.64 -5.39 -2.74
CA ILE A 134 -1.21 -5.07 -2.82
C ILE A 134 -0.65 -5.41 -4.20
N LYS A 135 -0.96 -6.60 -4.73
CA LYS A 135 -0.57 -6.99 -6.10
C LYS A 135 -1.13 -6.03 -7.15
N MET A 136 -2.39 -5.60 -7.02
CA MET A 136 -2.98 -4.63 -7.94
C MET A 136 -2.31 -3.26 -7.85
N LEU A 137 -2.05 -2.75 -6.64
CA LEU A 137 -1.36 -1.48 -6.42
C LEU A 137 0.06 -1.49 -7.00
N LEU A 138 0.81 -2.55 -6.76
CA LEU A 138 2.15 -2.74 -7.32
C LEU A 138 2.11 -2.86 -8.86
N ALA A 139 1.13 -3.58 -9.41
CA ALA A 139 0.97 -3.73 -10.85
C ALA A 139 0.67 -2.40 -11.56
N VAL A 140 0.03 -1.44 -10.88
CA VAL A 140 -0.19 -0.09 -11.42
C VAL A 140 0.94 0.89 -11.09
N GLY A 141 2.05 0.41 -10.52
CA GLY A 141 3.27 1.21 -10.27
C GLY A 141 3.30 1.92 -8.92
N ALA A 142 2.61 1.40 -7.90
CA ALA A 142 2.82 1.88 -6.54
C ALA A 142 4.27 1.62 -6.10
N ASP A 143 4.91 2.63 -5.52
CA ASP A 143 6.28 2.51 -5.03
C ASP A 143 6.35 1.57 -3.81
N ALA A 144 6.99 0.43 -4.01
CA ALA A 144 7.17 -0.62 -3.01
C ALA A 144 8.12 -0.21 -1.87
N ASN A 145 8.93 0.83 -2.07
CA ASN A 145 9.94 1.32 -1.12
C ASN A 145 9.61 2.72 -0.58
N ALA A 146 8.41 3.22 -0.87
CA ALA A 146 7.94 4.49 -0.32
C ALA A 146 8.08 4.49 1.20
N ARG A 147 8.41 5.65 1.79
CA ARG A 147 8.57 5.80 3.24
C ARG A 147 7.45 6.62 3.85
N ASP A 148 6.89 6.15 4.96
CA ASP A 148 6.00 6.91 5.83
C ASP A 148 6.79 7.93 6.69
N ASP A 149 6.10 8.71 7.53
CA ASP A 149 6.73 9.75 8.36
C ASP A 149 7.70 9.18 9.40
N ALA A 150 7.57 7.90 9.77
CA ALA A 150 8.50 7.19 10.64
C ALA A 150 9.59 6.44 9.86
N GLY A 151 9.65 6.63 8.54
CA GLY A 151 10.60 5.96 7.65
C GLY A 151 10.27 4.50 7.36
N HIS A 152 9.13 3.97 7.81
CA HIS A 152 8.76 2.61 7.48
C HIS A 152 8.44 2.49 5.99
N THR A 153 8.82 1.37 5.40
CA THR A 153 8.36 0.95 4.08
C THR A 153 7.14 0.05 4.22
N PRO A 154 6.38 -0.22 3.15
CA PRO A 154 5.31 -1.23 3.20
C PRO A 154 5.79 -2.59 3.71
N LEU A 155 7.04 -2.95 3.43
CA LEU A 155 7.65 -4.19 3.92
C LEU A 155 7.94 -4.16 5.43
N HIS A 156 8.39 -3.03 5.98
CA HIS A 156 8.52 -2.85 7.43
C HIS A 156 7.18 -3.07 8.15
N LEU A 157 6.09 -2.50 7.62
CA LEU A 157 4.75 -2.68 8.20
C LEU A 157 4.30 -4.15 8.13
N ALA A 158 4.60 -4.85 7.04
CA ALA A 158 4.31 -6.28 6.91
C ALA A 158 5.06 -7.12 7.96
N GLY A 159 6.31 -6.75 8.30
CA GLY A 159 7.14 -7.45 9.30
C GLY A 159 6.69 -7.22 10.73
N LYS A 160 6.05 -6.08 11.01
CA LYS A 160 5.46 -5.78 12.33
C LYS A 160 4.21 -6.62 12.63
N LEU A 161 3.55 -7.17 11.61
CA LEU A 161 2.40 -8.04 11.81
C LEU A 161 2.82 -9.38 12.42
N GLN A 162 2.09 -9.84 13.44
CA GLN A 162 2.33 -11.11 14.09
C GLN A 162 1.05 -11.98 14.04
N PRO A 163 1.05 -13.11 13.29
CA PRO A 163 2.15 -13.64 12.49
C PRO A 163 2.36 -12.88 11.17
N CYS A 164 3.62 -12.78 10.73
CA CYS A 164 3.96 -12.21 9.43
C CYS A 164 3.45 -13.11 8.29
N SER A 165 2.59 -12.58 7.42
CA SER A 165 2.06 -13.33 6.29
C SER A 165 3.13 -13.53 5.20
N THR A 166 3.50 -14.78 4.94
CA THR A 166 4.45 -15.14 3.87
C THR A 166 3.99 -14.64 2.51
N ALA A 167 2.68 -14.73 2.22
CA ALA A 167 2.12 -14.28 0.95
C ALA A 167 2.21 -12.76 0.79
N LEU A 168 2.05 -12.01 1.89
CA LEU A 168 2.21 -10.56 1.93
C LEU A 168 3.66 -10.15 1.64
N ALA A 169 4.61 -10.72 2.38
CA ALA A 169 6.03 -10.43 2.20
C ALA A 169 6.49 -10.76 0.77
N LYS A 170 6.11 -11.94 0.24
CA LYS A 170 6.44 -12.33 -1.13
C LYS A 170 5.86 -11.36 -2.17
N ALA A 171 4.59 -10.96 -2.02
CA ALA A 171 3.98 -10.03 -2.97
C ALA A 171 4.70 -8.67 -3.02
N LEU A 172 5.13 -8.14 -1.87
CA LEU A 172 5.91 -6.90 -1.81
C LEU A 172 7.30 -7.06 -2.44
N LEU A 173 7.99 -8.17 -2.15
CA LEU A 173 9.32 -8.46 -2.69
C LEU A 173 9.30 -8.70 -4.20
N GLU A 174 8.32 -9.46 -4.70
CA GLU A 174 8.04 -9.62 -6.13
C GLU A 174 7.70 -8.28 -6.79
N GLY A 175 7.04 -7.38 -6.05
CA GLY A 175 6.77 -6.00 -6.45
C GLY A 175 7.96 -5.04 -6.39
N GLY A 176 9.15 -5.52 -6.01
CA GLY A 176 10.38 -4.72 -5.99
C GLY A 176 10.72 -4.07 -4.64
N ALA A 177 10.08 -4.48 -3.54
CA ALA A 177 10.49 -4.03 -2.21
C ALA A 177 11.91 -4.52 -1.85
N HIS A 178 12.68 -3.67 -1.18
CA HIS A 178 14.04 -3.96 -0.73
C HIS A 178 14.05 -4.46 0.72
N LEU A 179 14.76 -5.56 0.96
CA LEU A 179 14.91 -6.17 2.29
C LEU A 179 15.82 -5.39 3.23
N ASP A 180 16.77 -4.69 2.65
CA ASP A 180 17.84 -4.01 3.37
C ASP A 180 17.54 -2.52 3.62
N CYS A 181 16.35 -2.04 3.22
CA CYS A 181 15.94 -0.68 3.59
C CYS A 181 15.89 -0.54 5.11
N VAL A 182 16.36 0.61 5.60
CA VAL A 182 16.25 0.99 7.01
C VAL A 182 15.11 1.96 7.24
N ASP A 183 14.39 1.80 8.34
CA ASP A 183 13.40 2.78 8.82
C ASP A 183 14.06 3.95 9.58
N GLY A 184 13.25 4.86 10.12
CA GLY A 184 13.73 6.02 10.88
C GLY A 184 14.51 5.67 12.16
N SER A 185 14.42 4.43 12.65
CA SER A 185 15.19 3.92 13.78
C SER A 185 16.46 3.15 13.36
N GLY A 186 16.70 3.00 12.06
CA GLY A 186 17.78 2.17 11.54
C GLY A 186 17.45 0.68 11.51
N ALA A 187 16.19 0.28 11.75
CA ALA A 187 15.78 -1.11 11.71
C ALA A 187 15.46 -1.56 10.28
N THR A 188 15.82 -2.79 9.95
CA THR A 188 15.49 -3.44 8.65
C THR A 188 14.32 -4.39 8.82
N PHE A 189 13.78 -4.92 7.71
CA PHE A 189 12.74 -5.96 7.78
C PHE A 189 13.17 -7.19 8.61
N ARG A 190 14.46 -7.57 8.56
CA ARG A 190 15.00 -8.68 9.36
C ARG A 190 14.98 -8.40 10.87
N THR A 191 15.06 -7.14 11.28
CA THR A 191 14.95 -6.75 12.70
C THR A 191 13.57 -7.11 13.26
N TYR A 192 12.52 -6.94 12.46
CA TYR A 192 11.16 -7.30 12.83
C TYR A 192 10.87 -8.79 12.67
N GLN A 193 11.45 -9.43 11.66
CA GLN A 193 11.28 -10.85 11.37
C GLN A 193 12.65 -11.57 11.27
N PRO A 194 13.24 -11.99 12.40
CA PRO A 194 14.56 -12.62 12.42
C PRO A 194 14.59 -13.95 11.66
N ASP A 195 13.46 -14.68 11.70
CA ASP A 195 13.25 -15.97 11.02
C ASP A 195 12.77 -15.82 9.57
N ILE A 196 13.18 -14.73 8.91
CA ILE A 196 12.81 -14.43 7.52
C ILE A 196 13.11 -15.60 6.57
N TYR A 197 14.19 -16.35 6.80
CA TYR A 197 14.62 -17.45 5.92
C TYR A 197 13.59 -18.58 5.82
N HIS A 198 12.76 -18.77 6.85
CA HIS A 198 11.63 -19.71 6.81
C HIS A 198 10.46 -19.19 5.98
N THR A 199 10.38 -17.88 5.80
CA THR A 199 9.28 -17.17 5.13
C THR A 199 9.60 -16.92 3.66
N VAL A 200 10.80 -16.41 3.39
CA VAL A 200 11.28 -16.03 2.06
C VAL A 200 12.79 -16.30 1.99
N GLN A 201 13.27 -16.82 0.85
CA GLN A 201 14.71 -16.92 0.59
C GLN A 201 15.24 -15.54 0.18
N PRO A 202 16.00 -14.83 1.04
CA PRO A 202 16.40 -13.43 0.79
C PRO A 202 17.28 -13.26 -0.46
N ILE A 203 18.08 -14.30 -0.78
CA ILE A 203 19.01 -14.30 -1.91
C ILE A 203 18.31 -14.08 -3.25
N ASN A 204 17.03 -14.44 -3.37
CA ASN A 204 16.26 -14.27 -4.61
C ASN A 204 15.82 -12.82 -4.83
N TYR A 205 15.89 -11.97 -3.79
CA TYR A 205 15.37 -10.59 -3.82
C TYR A 205 16.45 -9.54 -3.49
N LEU A 206 17.65 -9.98 -3.10
CA LEU A 206 18.82 -9.13 -2.91
C LEU A 206 19.42 -8.76 -4.26
N ARG A 207 19.49 -7.46 -4.54
CA ARG A 207 20.21 -6.94 -5.72
C ARG A 207 21.67 -6.68 -5.36
N LEU A 208 22.55 -6.76 -6.36
CA LEU A 208 23.97 -6.41 -6.19
C LEU A 208 24.13 -4.98 -5.65
N THR A 209 23.26 -4.06 -6.06
CA THR A 209 23.21 -2.69 -5.55
C THR A 209 22.93 -2.62 -4.05
N CYS A 210 22.03 -3.46 -3.54
CA CYS A 210 21.73 -3.55 -2.10
C CYS A 210 22.94 -4.07 -1.32
N LEU A 211 23.57 -5.13 -1.83
CA LEU A 211 24.78 -5.71 -1.23
C LEU A 211 25.95 -4.70 -1.21
N ALA A 212 26.14 -3.98 -2.32
CA ALA A 212 27.16 -2.94 -2.42
C ALA A 212 26.87 -1.77 -1.47
N ALA A 213 25.63 -1.29 -1.42
CA ALA A 213 25.19 -0.23 -0.50
C ALA A 213 25.44 -0.63 0.96
N ARG A 214 25.08 -1.86 1.33
CA ARG A 214 25.32 -2.41 2.66
C ARG A 214 26.81 -2.49 3.00
N ALA A 215 27.65 -2.94 2.06
CA ALA A 215 29.10 -2.98 2.27
C ALA A 215 29.67 -1.56 2.49
N VAL A 216 29.26 -0.59 1.68
CA VAL A 216 29.67 0.81 1.83
C VAL A 216 29.32 1.36 3.21
N LYS A 217 28.11 1.08 3.71
CA LYS A 217 27.68 1.49 5.06
C LYS A 217 28.42 0.73 6.17
N GLN A 218 28.57 -0.58 6.05
CA GLN A 218 29.23 -1.42 7.05
C GLN A 218 30.70 -1.04 7.26
N TYR A 219 31.42 -0.70 6.20
CA TYR A 219 32.83 -0.28 6.26
C TYR A 219 33.00 1.24 6.40
N ALA A 220 31.92 1.99 6.62
CA ALA A 220 31.92 3.44 6.80
C ALA A 220 32.76 4.19 5.74
N LEU A 221 32.68 3.76 4.49
CA LEU A 221 33.46 4.36 3.41
C LEU A 221 32.98 5.80 3.17
N ASP A 222 33.89 6.77 3.11
CA ASP A 222 33.52 8.16 2.86
C ASP A 222 33.27 8.40 1.37
N TYR A 223 32.07 8.03 0.92
CA TYR A 223 31.63 8.18 -0.47
C TYR A 223 31.01 9.56 -0.75
N LYS A 224 30.71 10.36 0.29
CA LYS A 224 30.08 11.68 0.15
C LYS A 224 31.11 12.77 -0.08
N ALA A 225 32.23 12.76 0.65
CA ALA A 225 33.29 13.76 0.50
C ALA A 225 34.22 13.46 -0.69
N SER A 226 34.43 12.19 -1.02
CA SER A 226 35.41 11.77 -2.03
C SER A 226 34.97 11.99 -3.48
N GLY A 227 33.69 12.26 -3.73
CA GLY A 227 33.15 12.41 -5.09
C GLY A 227 33.16 11.12 -5.93
N GLN A 228 33.61 9.99 -5.37
CA GLN A 228 33.83 8.73 -6.09
C GLN A 228 32.54 8.03 -6.51
N LEU A 229 31.43 8.30 -5.81
CA LEU A 229 30.13 7.70 -6.13
C LEU A 229 29.26 8.68 -6.93
N PRO A 230 28.74 8.29 -8.11
CA PRO A 230 27.73 9.05 -8.83
C PRO A 230 26.52 9.36 -7.94
N VAL A 231 25.95 10.56 -8.09
CA VAL A 231 24.82 11.04 -7.25
C VAL A 231 23.63 10.08 -7.27
N THR A 232 23.40 9.41 -8.41
CA THR A 232 22.35 8.39 -8.58
C THR A 232 22.53 7.17 -7.68
N LEU A 233 23.78 6.78 -7.36
CA LEU A 233 24.07 5.66 -6.46
C LEU A 233 24.12 6.08 -5.00
N ARG A 234 24.33 7.37 -4.71
CA ARG A 234 24.35 7.88 -3.32
C ARG A 234 22.99 7.69 -2.65
N ALA A 235 21.90 7.96 -3.37
CA ALA A 235 20.54 7.73 -2.87
C ALA A 235 20.33 6.26 -2.47
N ALA A 236 20.78 5.32 -3.31
CA ALA A 236 20.70 3.89 -2.99
C ALA A 236 21.53 3.53 -1.74
N VAL A 237 22.70 4.13 -1.52
CA VAL A 237 23.49 3.90 -0.30
C VAL A 237 22.85 4.57 0.93
N ASP A 238 22.19 5.71 0.78
CA ASP A 238 21.49 6.39 1.86
C ASP A 238 20.22 5.64 2.30
N GLU A 239 19.59 4.90 1.39
CA GLU A 239 18.40 4.07 1.67
C GLU A 239 18.69 2.79 2.47
N HIS A 240 19.96 2.37 2.56
CA HIS A 240 20.46 1.18 3.26
C HIS A 240 21.29 1.57 4.49
#